data_AF-A0A1V4SDI3-F1
#
_entry.id   AF-A0A1V4SDI3-F1
#
_cell.length_a   1.000
_cell.length_b   1.000
_cell.length_c   1.000
_cell.angle_alpha   90.00
_cell.angle_beta   90.00
_cell.angle_gamma   90.00
#
_symmetry.space_group_name_H-M   'P 1'
#
loop_
_entity.id
_entity.type
_entity.pdbx_description
1 polymer ?
#
loop_
_entity_poly.entity_id
_entity_poly.type
_entity_poly.pdbx_seq_one_letter_code
_entity_poly.pdbx_strand_id
1 'polypeptide(L)'
;MNIDEVKQWADTQNISCRIIGSFKKLLQNYELDDPIEYAEIMDGIDKEKLRYNVHTVSLNLGNWPECSYNTVSASMRVFFCEKQIANYSVYYLFSGEVEDDIVEFL
;
A
#
# COMPACT_ATOMS: atom_id res chain seq x y z
N MET A 1 -21.07 -1.52 -0.85
CA MET A 1 -20.85 -0.60 0.28
C MET A 1 -21.02 0.83 -0.19
N ASN A 2 -21.62 1.68 0.64
CA ASN A 2 -21.57 3.13 0.49
C ASN A 2 -20.28 3.71 1.10
N ILE A 3 -20.10 5.04 1.01
CA ILE A 3 -18.89 5.73 1.48
C ILE A 3 -18.68 5.55 2.99
N ASP A 4 -19.73 5.63 3.79
CA ASP A 4 -19.64 5.51 5.24
C ASP A 4 -19.24 4.09 5.66
N GLU A 5 -19.76 3.07 4.97
CA GLU A 5 -19.39 1.67 5.17
C GLU A 5 -17.91 1.41 4.82
N VAL A 6 -17.40 1.97 3.71
CA VAL A 6 -15.98 1.85 3.34
C VAL A 6 -15.10 2.53 4.38
N LYS A 7 -15.49 3.72 4.86
CA LYS A 7 -14.75 4.44 5.89
C LYS A 7 -14.72 3.67 7.21
N GLN A 8 -15.88 3.20 7.68
CA GLN A 8 -15.97 2.40 8.90
C GLN A 8 -15.16 1.11 8.80
N TRP A 9 -15.20 0.44 7.65
CA TRP A 9 -14.38 -0.74 7.39
C TRP A 9 -12.88 -0.39 7.48
N ALA A 10 -12.45 0.71 6.86
CA ALA A 10 -11.05 1.13 6.89
C ALA A 10 -10.55 1.47 8.29
N ASP A 11 -11.39 2.13 9.10
CA ASP A 11 -11.10 2.44 10.49
C ASP A 11 -11.02 1.16 11.34
N THR A 12 -11.98 0.25 11.17
CA THR A 12 -12.03 -1.04 11.90
C THR A 12 -10.80 -1.89 11.60
N GLN A 13 -10.39 -1.91 10.34
CA GLN A 13 -9.23 -2.65 9.88
C GLN A 13 -7.91 -1.92 10.14
N ASN A 14 -7.93 -0.68 10.62
CA ASN A 14 -6.75 0.16 10.84
C ASN A 14 -5.86 0.26 9.59
N ILE A 15 -6.47 0.54 8.44
CA ILE A 15 -5.82 0.46 7.13
C ILE A 15 -4.60 1.38 7.03
N SER A 16 -4.67 2.59 7.60
CA SER A 16 -3.55 3.54 7.55
C SER A 16 -2.29 2.99 8.20
N CYS A 17 -2.38 2.34 9.36
CA CYS A 17 -1.22 1.71 9.98
C CYS A 17 -0.78 0.46 9.22
N ARG A 18 -1.75 -0.34 8.74
CA ARG A 18 -1.45 -1.61 8.06
C ARG A 18 -0.70 -1.41 6.75
N ILE A 19 -1.11 -0.47 5.90
CA ILE A 19 -0.42 -0.21 4.63
C ILE A 19 1.01 0.26 4.83
N ILE A 20 1.26 1.12 5.83
CA ILE A 20 2.63 1.56 6.19
C ILE A 20 3.46 0.36 6.66
N GLY A 21 2.88 -0.50 7.50
CA GLY A 21 3.53 -1.72 7.98
C GLY A 21 3.88 -2.69 6.86
N SER A 22 2.95 -2.93 5.93
CA SER A 22 3.18 -3.78 4.76
C SER A 22 4.32 -3.25 3.88
N PHE A 23 4.33 -1.94 3.60
CA PHE A 23 5.41 -1.33 2.81
C PHE A 23 6.78 -1.47 3.47
N LYS A 24 6.88 -1.26 4.79
CA LYS A 24 8.13 -1.45 5.53
C LYS A 24 8.62 -2.89 5.44
N LYS A 25 7.71 -3.86 5.56
CA LYS A 25 8.04 -5.28 5.41
C LYS A 25 8.48 -5.61 3.98
N LEU A 26 7.82 -5.04 2.97
CA LEU A 26 8.23 -5.18 1.57
C LEU A 26 9.65 -4.67 1.36
N LEU A 27 10.01 -3.49 1.88
CA LEU A 27 11.37 -2.97 1.78
C LEU A 27 12.40 -3.87 2.48
N GLN A 28 12.06 -4.45 3.63
CA GLN A 28 12.94 -5.38 4.34
C GLN A 28 13.16 -6.68 3.57
N ASN A 29 12.10 -7.23 2.97
CA ASN A 29 12.21 -8.43 2.15
C ASN A 29 13.01 -8.14 0.87
N TYR A 30 12.76 -7.01 0.23
CA TYR A 30 13.45 -6.64 -1.00
C TYR A 30 14.96 -6.46 -0.79
N GLU A 31 15.37 -5.88 0.34
CA GLU A 31 16.78 -5.79 0.73
C GLU A 31 17.46 -7.17 0.89
N LEU A 32 16.70 -8.20 1.26
CA LEU A 32 17.20 -9.58 1.39
C LEU A 32 17.18 -10.34 0.06
N ASP A 33 16.13 -10.15 -0.73
CA ASP A 33 15.88 -10.89 -1.96
C ASP A 33 16.74 -10.38 -3.13
N ASP A 34 16.90 -9.05 -3.25
CA ASP A 34 17.78 -8.42 -4.24
C ASP A 34 18.53 -7.20 -3.65
N PRO A 35 19.61 -7.44 -2.89
CA PRO A 35 20.36 -6.36 -2.22
C PRO A 35 21.04 -5.39 -3.19
N ILE A 36 21.30 -5.79 -4.44
CA ILE A 36 21.99 -4.95 -5.43
C ILE A 36 21.01 -3.92 -5.96
N GLU A 37 19.86 -4.37 -6.48
CA GLU A 37 18.82 -3.47 -6.99
C GLU A 37 18.26 -2.58 -5.87
N TYR A 38 18.09 -3.16 -4.66
CA TYR A 38 17.69 -2.40 -3.48
C TYR A 38 18.65 -1.25 -3.18
N ALA A 39 19.96 -1.50 -3.20
CA ALA A 39 20.96 -0.48 -2.93
C ALA A 39 20.96 0.63 -4.00
N GLU A 40 20.70 0.29 -5.28
CA GLU A 40 20.58 1.27 -6.35
C GLU A 40 19.35 2.18 -6.18
N ILE A 41 18.19 1.60 -5.84
CA ILE A 41 16.94 2.35 -5.63
C ILE A 41 17.01 3.20 -4.36
N MET A 42 17.61 2.68 -3.30
CA MET A 42 17.64 3.32 -1.98
C MET A 42 18.90 4.16 -1.75
N ASP A 43 19.76 4.36 -2.76
CA ASP A 43 20.97 5.16 -2.61
C ASP A 43 20.65 6.59 -2.16
N GLY A 44 21.33 7.05 -1.10
CA GLY A 44 21.09 8.35 -0.49
C GLY A 44 19.75 8.50 0.24
N ILE A 45 18.91 7.47 0.33
CA ILE A 45 17.61 7.50 1.03
C ILE A 45 17.78 6.99 2.46
N ASP A 46 17.53 7.86 3.43
CA ASP A 46 17.44 7.48 4.84
C ASP A 46 16.02 6.97 5.15
N LYS A 47 15.90 5.65 5.35
CA LYS A 47 14.61 4.96 5.58
C LYS A 47 13.83 5.53 6.76
N GLU A 48 14.52 6.05 7.78
CA GLU A 48 13.88 6.61 8.98
C GLU A 48 13.27 8.00 8.74
N LYS A 49 13.65 8.66 7.63
CA LYS A 49 13.12 9.97 7.23
C LYS A 49 12.01 9.86 6.17
N LEU A 50 11.59 8.64 5.83
CA LEU A 50 10.47 8.44 4.92
C LEU A 50 9.18 8.97 5.52
N ARG A 51 8.40 9.67 4.70
CA ARG A 51 7.06 10.11 5.05
C ARG A 51 6.03 9.36 4.21
N TYR A 52 4.95 8.99 4.85
CA TYR A 52 3.90 8.14 4.30
C TYR A 52 2.59 8.93 4.23
N ASN A 53 1.97 8.97 3.05
CA ASN A 53 0.69 9.65 2.86
C ASN A 53 -0.31 8.68 2.22
N VAL A 54 -1.20 8.13 3.04
CA VAL A 54 -2.35 7.35 2.57
C VAL A 54 -3.39 8.31 2.04
N HIS A 55 -3.64 8.29 0.73
CA HIS A 55 -4.44 9.32 0.07
C HIS A 55 -5.76 8.81 -0.50
N THR A 56 -5.91 7.50 -0.73
CA THR A 56 -7.16 6.92 -1.24
C THR A 56 -7.46 5.57 -0.60
N VAL A 57 -8.74 5.35 -0.33
CA VAL A 57 -9.33 4.03 -0.05
C VAL A 57 -10.50 3.85 -1.02
N SER A 58 -10.51 2.74 -1.76
CA SER A 58 -11.44 2.51 -2.87
C SER A 58 -12.11 1.15 -2.74
N LEU A 59 -13.40 1.08 -3.05
CA LEU A 59 -14.09 -0.17 -3.31
C LEU A 59 -13.89 -0.56 -4.77
N ASN A 60 -13.36 -1.74 -5.02
CA ASN A 60 -13.16 -2.28 -6.36
C ASN A 60 -14.14 -3.43 -6.61
N LEU A 61 -14.91 -3.33 -7.70
CA LEU A 61 -15.78 -4.40 -8.17
C LEU A 61 -15.11 -5.10 -9.34
N GLY A 62 -14.65 -6.33 -9.14
CA GLY A 62 -13.98 -7.14 -10.15
C GLY A 62 -14.90 -8.20 -10.75
N ASN A 63 -14.54 -8.73 -11.91
CA ASN A 63 -15.36 -9.67 -12.69
C ASN A 63 -16.75 -9.11 -13.01
N TRP A 64 -16.81 -7.92 -13.62
CA TRP A 64 -18.08 -7.32 -14.06
C TRP A 64 -18.71 -8.13 -15.22
N PRO A 65 -20.04 -8.35 -15.23
CA PRO A 65 -21.04 -7.83 -14.28
C PRO A 65 -21.28 -8.69 -13.03
N GLU A 66 -20.71 -9.89 -12.95
CA GLU A 66 -20.96 -10.85 -11.88
C GLU A 66 -20.50 -10.35 -10.50
N CYS A 67 -19.53 -9.41 -10.46
CA CYS A 67 -18.96 -8.84 -9.24
C CYS A 67 -18.47 -9.95 -8.28
N SER A 68 -17.88 -11.01 -8.82
CA SER A 68 -17.51 -12.21 -8.06
C SER A 68 -16.15 -12.10 -7.35
N TYR A 69 -15.38 -11.05 -7.64
CA TYR A 69 -14.12 -10.75 -6.97
C TYR A 69 -14.07 -9.27 -6.62
N ASN A 70 -14.39 -8.92 -5.38
CA ASN A 70 -14.44 -7.53 -4.93
C ASN A 70 -13.43 -7.31 -3.81
N THR A 71 -12.77 -6.17 -3.84
CA THR A 71 -11.74 -5.81 -2.87
C THR A 71 -11.92 -4.39 -2.38
N VAL A 72 -11.32 -4.07 -1.25
CA VAL A 72 -11.02 -2.68 -0.88
C VAL A 72 -9.53 -2.47 -1.14
N SER A 73 -9.16 -1.42 -1.86
CA SER A 73 -7.76 -1.04 -2.00
C SER A 73 -7.45 0.20 -1.17
N ALA A 74 -6.25 0.26 -0.64
CA ALA A 74 -5.68 1.45 -0.05
C ALA A 74 -4.42 1.84 -0.81
N SER A 75 -4.25 3.13 -1.10
CA SER A 75 -3.06 3.63 -1.79
C SER A 75 -2.37 4.71 -0.99
N MET A 76 -1.05 4.65 -1.03
CA MET A 76 -0.12 5.47 -0.29
C MET A 76 0.97 5.99 -1.21
N ARG A 77 1.37 7.25 -1.00
CA ARG A 77 2.58 7.83 -1.58
C ARG A 77 3.67 7.89 -0.53
N VAL A 78 4.89 7.57 -0.94
CA VAL A 78 6.08 7.58 -0.09
C VAL A 78 7.00 8.71 -0.53
N PHE A 79 7.47 9.49 0.44
CA PHE A 79 8.30 10.66 0.19
C PHE A 79 9.61 10.61 0.96
N PHE A 80 10.67 11.12 0.34
CA PHE A 80 11.94 11.44 0.97
C PHE A 80 12.33 12.88 0.60
N CYS A 81 12.63 13.74 1.58
CA CYS A 81 13.00 15.15 1.36
C CYS A 81 12.06 15.90 0.39
N GLU A 82 10.74 15.83 0.61
CA GLU A 82 9.68 16.41 -0.24
C GLU A 82 9.53 15.80 -1.65
N LYS A 83 10.46 14.96 -2.12
CA LYS A 83 10.32 14.22 -3.37
C LYS A 83 9.51 12.93 -3.14
N GLN A 84 8.53 12.66 -4.00
CA GLN A 84 7.87 11.36 -4.03
C GLN A 84 8.81 10.33 -4.64
N ILE A 85 8.99 9.19 -3.97
CA ILE A 85 9.90 8.12 -4.40
C ILE A 85 9.17 6.82 -4.76
N ALA A 86 7.92 6.65 -4.28
CA ALA A 86 7.13 5.48 -4.63
C ALA A 86 5.63 5.73 -4.49
N ASN A 87 4.86 4.98 -5.28
CA ASN A 87 3.46 4.65 -5.00
C ASN A 87 3.40 3.24 -4.42
N TYR A 88 2.53 3.04 -3.44
CA TYR A 88 2.27 1.72 -2.88
C TYR A 88 0.78 1.52 -2.69
N SER A 89 0.25 0.39 -3.17
CA SER A 89 -1.15 0.03 -3.00
C SER A 89 -1.28 -1.38 -2.46
N VAL A 90 -2.27 -1.60 -1.61
CA VAL A 90 -2.61 -2.93 -1.07
C VAL A 90 -4.08 -3.21 -1.33
N TYR A 91 -4.37 -4.41 -1.80
CA TYR A 91 -5.71 -4.92 -2.03
C TYR A 91 -6.09 -5.87 -0.90
N TYR A 92 -7.28 -5.64 -0.36
CA TYR A 92 -7.82 -6.40 0.76
C TYR A 92 -9.14 -7.05 0.37
N LEU A 93 -9.34 -8.29 0.82
CA LEU A 93 -10.69 -8.86 0.91
C LEU A 93 -11.53 -8.06 1.92
N PHE A 94 -12.85 -8.19 1.85
CA PHE A 94 -13.74 -7.58 2.86
C PHE A 94 -13.52 -8.14 4.26
N SER A 95 -12.93 -9.33 4.40
CA SER A 95 -12.47 -9.86 5.70
C SER A 95 -11.35 -9.01 6.32
N GLY A 96 -10.65 -8.21 5.52
CA GLY A 96 -9.44 -7.50 5.91
C GLY A 96 -8.16 -8.26 5.61
N GLU A 97 -8.23 -9.48 5.05
CA GLU A 97 -7.05 -10.22 4.60
C GLU A 97 -6.42 -9.51 3.39
N VAL A 98 -5.08 -9.55 3.32
CA VAL A 98 -4.33 -9.00 2.18
C VAL A 98 -4.37 -10.02 1.06
N GLU A 99 -4.82 -9.59 -0.11
CA GLU A 99 -4.79 -10.39 -1.34
C GLU A 99 -3.49 -10.19 -2.09
N ASP A 100 -3.14 -8.91 -2.29
CA ASP A 100 -2.01 -8.52 -3.11
C ASP A 100 -1.55 -7.10 -2.76
N ASP A 101 -0.32 -6.77 -3.14
CA ASP A 101 0.24 -5.45 -3.02
C ASP A 101 1.11 -5.08 -4.22
N ILE A 102 1.13 -3.79 -4.54
CA ILE A 102 1.85 -3.25 -5.69
C ILE A 102 2.71 -2.08 -5.23
N VAL A 103 4.00 -2.17 -5.52
CA VAL A 103 4.96 -1.07 -5.36
C VAL A 103 5.41 -0.58 -6.73
N GLU A 104 5.48 0.74 -6.89
CA GLU A 104 6.03 1.41 -8.06
C GLU A 104 7.01 2.49 -7.57
N PHE A 105 8.30 2.30 -7.79
CA PHE A 105 9.35 3.29 -7.49
C PHE A 105 9.45 4.33 -8.62
N LEU A 106 9.84 5.57 -8.30
CA LEU A 106 9.84 6.75 -9.21
C LEU A 106 11.22 7.39 -9.43
#